data_AF-A0AAP2YYT5-F1
#
_entry.id   AF-A0AAP2YYT5-F1
#
_cell.length_a   1.000
_cell.length_b   1.000
_cell.length_c   1.000
_cell.angle_alpha   90.00
_cell.angle_beta   90.00
_cell.angle_gamma   90.00
#
_symmetry.space_group_name_H-M   'P 1'
#
loop_
_entity.id
_entity.type
_entity.pdbx_description
1 polymer ?
#
loop_
_entity_poly.entity_id
_entity_poly.type
_entity_poly.pdbx_seq_one_letter_code
_entity_poly.pdbx_strand_id
1 'polypeptide(L)'
;MDTDISFAVLGTGGIGRRTLEVSQHKDGLTPVAACDRHGVAIDSDGLDVDELLAATEGNIDNEVDSDVATDGSGVTVKQHGEDRGVVASEQAHASDDSIQEIIDAGNEIDAVLLALPNYEHDFIPRVADRFVDGDYSGVLVDVLKRSRVIGMLDERTEAFEDAGVTFVCGAGATPGFLTGAAALAAQSFVEVHEVDIWWGVGLKSGYEDNRGTVREDIAHLEGYDIETARDLSDEEIEAIVDDHDGMIEFREMEHADDVLLERAGICDAADVSVGGLLDVRHDEKPTTTTVSVTGTTFDGERGTNTFQLDDATSMEANVNGPALGYLKTGVRRNRAGEYGVFGPTELMPGF
;
A
#
# COMPACT_ATOMS: atom_id res chain seq x y z
N MET A 1 -23.87 17.34 -0.65
CA MET A 1 -23.33 16.02 -0.27
C MET A 1 -22.22 16.33 0.68
N ASP A 2 -22.23 15.76 1.88
CA ASP A 2 -21.09 15.87 2.78
C ASP A 2 -19.86 15.39 2.02
N THR A 3 -18.90 16.31 1.88
CA THR A 3 -17.61 16.05 1.25
C THR A 3 -16.60 15.53 2.24
N ASP A 4 -16.94 15.57 3.53
CA ASP A 4 -16.09 15.06 4.59
C ASP A 4 -16.21 13.53 4.64
N ILE A 5 -15.05 12.90 4.78
CA ILE A 5 -14.86 11.46 4.78
C ILE A 5 -14.08 11.14 6.04
N SER A 6 -14.72 10.42 6.95
CA SER A 6 -14.06 9.86 8.12
C SER A 6 -13.37 8.57 7.72
N PHE A 7 -12.07 8.43 7.95
CA PHE A 7 -11.36 7.22 7.59
C PHE A 7 -10.47 6.67 8.70
N ALA A 8 -10.19 5.37 8.64
CA ALA A 8 -9.28 4.67 9.52
C ALA A 8 -8.04 4.16 8.77
N VAL A 9 -6.93 3.99 9.48
CA VAL A 9 -5.70 3.36 8.95
C VAL A 9 -5.36 2.13 9.78
N LEU A 10 -5.30 0.96 9.14
CA LEU A 10 -4.79 -0.26 9.77
C LEU A 10 -3.33 -0.43 9.42
N GLY A 11 -2.48 -0.53 10.43
CA GLY A 11 -1.02 -0.55 10.31
C GLY A 11 -0.44 0.86 10.40
N THR A 12 0.33 1.13 11.45
CA THR A 12 1.04 2.41 11.68
C THR A 12 2.54 2.30 11.34
N GLY A 13 2.87 1.44 10.38
CA GLY A 13 4.20 1.34 9.77
C GLY A 13 4.56 2.56 8.91
N GLY A 14 5.65 2.46 8.13
CA GLY A 14 6.09 3.52 7.22
C GLY A 14 4.98 4.07 6.32
N ILE A 15 4.21 3.20 5.65
CA ILE A 15 3.10 3.62 4.78
C ILE A 15 1.95 4.24 5.59
N GLY A 16 1.49 3.60 6.66
CA GLY A 16 0.35 4.08 7.44
C GLY A 16 0.58 5.43 8.11
N ARG A 17 1.78 5.66 8.68
CA ARG A 17 2.16 6.98 9.22
C ARG A 17 2.13 8.05 8.14
N ARG A 18 2.65 7.74 6.95
CA ARG A 18 2.67 8.68 5.82
C ARG A 18 1.29 8.88 5.21
N THR A 19 0.39 7.90 5.27
CA THR A 19 -1.03 8.09 4.96
C THR A 19 -1.63 9.16 5.87
N LEU A 20 -1.41 9.06 7.20
CA LEU A 20 -1.91 10.04 8.16
C LEU A 20 -1.32 11.44 7.89
N GLU A 21 -0.01 11.54 7.69
CA GLU A 21 0.67 12.82 7.39
C GLU A 21 0.14 13.46 6.09
N VAL A 22 0.07 12.71 4.99
CA VAL A 22 -0.43 13.22 3.70
C VAL A 22 -1.90 13.64 3.79
N SER A 23 -2.71 12.96 4.61
CA SER A 23 -4.13 13.29 4.79
C SER A 23 -4.36 14.71 5.32
N GLN A 24 -3.44 15.25 6.14
CA GLN A 24 -3.52 16.63 6.64
C GLN A 24 -3.46 17.68 5.52
N HIS A 25 -2.95 17.30 4.35
CA HIS A 25 -2.82 18.16 3.17
C HIS A 25 -3.95 17.95 2.15
N LYS A 26 -4.98 17.15 2.48
CA LYS A 26 -6.10 16.85 1.59
C LYS A 26 -7.43 17.30 2.20
N ASP A 27 -8.10 18.19 1.49
CA ASP A 27 -9.44 18.63 1.86
C ASP A 27 -10.44 17.46 1.87
N GLY A 28 -11.34 17.47 2.86
CA GLY A 28 -12.45 16.52 2.99
C GLY A 28 -12.06 15.13 3.51
N LEU A 29 -10.86 14.96 4.08
CA LEU A 29 -10.44 13.73 4.74
C LEU A 29 -10.16 13.99 6.22
N THR A 30 -10.74 13.18 7.09
CA THR A 30 -10.52 13.24 8.54
C THR A 30 -10.12 11.85 9.03
N PRO A 31 -8.87 11.62 9.45
CA PRO A 31 -8.50 10.37 10.09
C PRO A 31 -9.14 10.32 11.47
N VAL A 32 -10.04 9.36 11.70
CA VAL A 32 -10.76 9.18 12.97
C VAL A 32 -10.27 7.97 13.75
N ALA A 33 -9.49 7.08 13.12
CA ALA A 33 -8.92 5.95 13.80
C ALA A 33 -7.62 5.45 13.18
N ALA A 34 -6.75 4.89 14.00
CA ALA A 34 -5.52 4.23 13.57
C ALA A 34 -5.20 3.06 14.50
N CYS A 35 -4.70 1.95 13.97
CA CYS A 35 -4.35 0.79 14.79
C CYS A 35 -3.10 0.06 14.28
N ASP A 36 -2.48 -0.70 15.18
CA ASP A 36 -1.46 -1.70 14.87
C ASP A 36 -1.63 -2.91 15.80
N ARG A 37 -0.66 -3.82 15.84
CA ARG A 37 -0.78 -5.04 16.65
C ARG A 37 -0.78 -4.80 18.17
N HIS A 38 -0.42 -3.60 18.62
CA HIS A 38 -0.30 -3.27 20.03
C HIS A 38 -1.51 -2.53 20.58
N GLY A 39 -2.26 -1.82 19.74
CA GLY A 39 -3.45 -1.12 20.18
C GLY A 39 -4.15 -0.32 19.10
N VAL A 40 -4.99 0.61 19.56
CA VAL A 40 -5.86 1.41 18.70
C VAL A 40 -6.03 2.82 19.28
N ALA A 41 -6.13 3.81 18.40
CA ALA A 41 -6.57 5.16 18.69
C ALA A 41 -7.87 5.44 17.91
N ILE A 42 -8.90 5.95 18.57
CA ILE A 42 -10.20 6.30 17.98
C ILE A 42 -10.65 7.65 18.52
N ASP A 43 -10.88 8.61 17.64
CA ASP A 43 -11.52 9.89 17.93
C ASP A 43 -12.48 10.26 16.77
N SER A 44 -13.78 10.23 17.04
CA SER A 44 -14.83 10.55 16.08
C SER A 44 -14.78 12.00 15.58
N ASP A 45 -14.18 12.90 16.37
CA ASP A 45 -13.97 14.30 16.00
C ASP A 45 -12.67 14.50 15.18
N GLY A 46 -11.85 13.45 15.05
CA GLY A 46 -10.60 13.41 14.31
C GLY A 46 -9.37 13.31 15.21
N LEU A 47 -8.41 12.44 14.82
CA LEU A 47 -7.16 12.25 15.53
C LEU A 47 -6.25 13.49 15.46
N ASP A 48 -5.54 13.79 16.54
CA ASP A 48 -4.36 14.66 16.53
C ASP A 48 -3.20 13.89 15.87
N VAL A 49 -3.12 14.01 14.55
CA VAL A 49 -2.11 13.30 13.75
C VAL A 49 -0.68 13.75 14.10
N ASP A 50 -0.46 15.02 14.44
CA ASP A 50 0.88 15.51 14.78
C ASP A 50 1.37 14.85 16.09
N GLU A 51 0.50 14.72 17.08
CA GLU A 51 0.81 14.01 18.32
C GLU A 51 1.07 12.53 18.07
N LEU A 52 0.22 11.85 17.30
CA LEU A 52 0.36 10.42 17.00
C LEU A 52 1.68 10.14 16.27
N LEU A 53 2.03 10.96 15.27
CA LEU A 53 3.27 10.80 14.52
C LEU A 53 4.50 11.06 15.38
N ALA A 54 4.46 12.06 16.26
CA ALA A 54 5.56 12.37 17.18
C ALA A 54 5.74 11.29 18.27
N ALA A 55 4.65 10.67 18.71
CA ALA A 55 4.66 9.60 19.70
C ALA A 55 5.24 8.29 19.13
N THR A 56 4.94 8.00 17.87
CA THR A 56 5.34 6.76 17.16
C THR A 56 6.70 6.84 16.46
N GLU A 57 7.34 8.01 16.42
CA GLU A 57 8.62 8.22 15.74
C GLU A 57 9.75 7.36 16.32
N GLY A 58 10.36 6.50 15.49
CA GLY A 58 11.44 5.61 15.89
C GLY A 58 11.00 4.46 16.84
N ASN A 59 9.70 4.27 17.02
CA ASN A 59 9.09 3.20 17.81
C ASN A 59 8.04 2.45 16.96
N ILE A 60 8.37 2.24 15.69
CA ILE A 60 7.50 1.64 14.69
C ILE A 60 7.54 0.13 14.84
N ASP A 61 6.35 -0.45 14.75
CA ASP A 61 6.21 -1.88 14.75
C ASP A 61 6.44 -2.50 13.36
N ASN A 62 7.70 -2.83 13.06
CA ASN A 62 8.11 -3.42 11.78
C ASN A 62 8.50 -4.92 11.87
N GLU A 63 8.46 -5.51 13.07
CA GLU A 63 8.98 -6.86 13.32
C GLU A 63 7.94 -7.97 13.05
N VAL A 64 8.32 -8.95 12.23
CA VAL A 64 7.72 -10.29 12.28
C VAL A 64 8.22 -10.95 13.57
N ASP A 65 7.33 -11.54 14.36
CA ASP A 65 7.59 -12.09 15.70
C ASP A 65 8.88 -12.94 15.71
N SER A 66 9.99 -12.32 16.13
CA SER A 66 11.28 -12.98 16.29
C SER A 66 11.80 -12.60 17.68
N ASP A 67 11.72 -13.58 18.59
CA ASP A 67 12.24 -13.50 19.95
C ASP A 67 13.78 -13.38 19.94
N VAL A 68 14.32 -12.22 19.54
CA VAL A 68 15.77 -11.97 19.59
C VAL A 68 16.05 -10.60 20.22
N ALA A 69 16.44 -10.64 21.50
CA ALA A 69 16.96 -9.49 22.21
C ALA A 69 18.30 -9.04 21.60
N THR A 70 18.39 -7.78 21.16
CA THR A 70 19.64 -7.16 20.70
C THR A 70 20.24 -6.26 21.79
N ASP A 71 21.49 -6.56 22.16
CA ASP A 71 22.28 -5.78 23.12
C ASP A 71 22.92 -4.56 22.42
N GLY A 72 22.38 -3.38 22.72
CA GLY A 72 23.06 -2.08 22.88
C GLY A 72 24.05 -1.56 21.82
N SER A 73 23.70 -0.43 21.18
CA SER A 73 24.68 0.63 20.90
C SER A 73 24.05 2.04 20.91
N GLY A 74 24.80 3.02 21.40
CA GLY A 74 24.30 4.32 21.85
C GLY A 74 24.00 5.33 20.76
N VAL A 75 22.72 5.49 20.47
CA VAL A 75 22.03 6.75 20.15
C VAL A 75 20.73 6.68 20.95
N THR A 76 20.27 7.77 21.57
CA THR A 76 18.97 7.82 22.26
C THR A 76 17.82 7.70 21.26
N VAL A 77 17.64 6.50 20.71
CA VAL A 77 16.39 6.02 20.14
C VAL A 77 15.47 5.84 21.35
N LYS A 78 14.26 6.39 21.32
CA LYS A 78 13.24 6.14 22.36
C LYS A 78 12.76 4.69 22.25
N GLN A 79 13.64 3.71 22.45
CA GLN A 79 13.24 2.36 22.81
C GLN A 79 12.91 2.37 24.30
N HIS A 80 11.66 2.69 24.63
CA HIS A 80 11.19 2.68 26.01
C HIS A 80 9.91 1.86 26.12
N GLY A 81 10.05 0.62 26.61
CA GLY A 81 9.03 -0.02 27.44
C GLY A 81 7.88 -0.71 26.71
N GLU A 82 6.87 -1.06 27.51
CA GLU A 82 5.65 -1.79 27.15
C GLU A 82 4.76 -1.04 26.12
N ASP A 83 5.06 0.23 25.83
CA ASP A 83 4.30 1.12 24.95
C ASP A 83 5.02 1.33 23.59
N ARG A 84 4.83 0.40 22.65
CA ARG A 84 5.37 0.45 21.26
C ARG A 84 4.26 0.55 20.21
N GLY A 85 4.53 1.21 19.08
CA GLY A 85 3.48 1.50 18.10
C GLY A 85 2.49 2.56 18.59
N VAL A 86 1.23 2.47 18.17
CA VAL A 86 0.18 3.47 18.36
C VAL A 86 -0.08 3.76 19.84
N VAL A 87 0.11 2.78 20.73
CA VAL A 87 -0.06 2.93 22.18
C VAL A 87 0.95 3.89 22.84
N ALA A 88 1.98 4.32 22.11
CA ALA A 88 2.86 5.39 22.55
C ALA A 88 2.17 6.77 22.54
N SER A 89 1.08 6.93 21.77
CA SER A 89 0.26 8.15 21.71
C SER A 89 -0.66 8.25 22.92
N GLU A 90 -0.87 9.47 23.42
CA GLU A 90 -1.82 9.73 24.51
C GLU A 90 -3.29 9.47 24.10
N GLN A 91 -3.57 9.35 22.79
CA GLN A 91 -4.88 9.10 22.20
C GLN A 91 -5.23 7.61 22.11
N ALA A 92 -4.26 6.74 22.36
CA ALA A 92 -4.37 5.31 22.12
C ALA A 92 -4.48 4.49 23.40
N HIS A 93 -5.02 3.28 23.28
CA HIS A 93 -4.98 2.27 24.33
C HIS A 93 -4.56 0.91 23.76
N ALA A 94 -3.96 0.10 24.63
CA ALA A 94 -3.57 -1.26 24.28
C ALA A 94 -4.80 -2.13 24.01
N SER A 95 -4.70 -2.99 22.99
CA SER A 95 -5.77 -3.89 22.59
C SER A 95 -5.21 -5.22 22.11
N ASP A 96 -5.83 -6.31 22.54
CA ASP A 96 -5.51 -7.67 22.08
C ASP A 96 -6.12 -7.96 20.69
N ASP A 97 -7.06 -7.14 20.22
CA ASP A 97 -7.69 -7.24 18.90
C ASP A 97 -8.09 -5.87 18.35
N SER A 98 -7.06 -5.06 18.07
CA SER A 98 -7.22 -3.67 17.64
C SER A 98 -8.04 -3.51 16.35
N ILE A 99 -7.94 -4.46 15.41
CA ILE A 99 -8.75 -4.47 14.18
C ILE A 99 -10.23 -4.64 14.52
N GLN A 100 -10.59 -5.47 15.51
CA GLN A 100 -11.98 -5.63 15.92
C GLN A 100 -12.55 -4.33 16.47
N GLU A 101 -11.77 -3.56 17.24
CA GLU A 101 -12.24 -2.28 17.77
C GLU A 101 -12.52 -1.26 16.66
N ILE A 102 -11.76 -1.28 15.55
CA ILE A 102 -12.07 -0.48 14.36
C ILE A 102 -13.36 -0.94 13.69
N ILE A 103 -13.56 -2.25 13.55
CA ILE A 103 -14.79 -2.84 12.99
C ILE A 103 -16.01 -2.43 13.83
N ASP A 104 -15.89 -2.53 15.16
CA ASP A 104 -16.96 -2.17 16.10
C ASP A 104 -17.31 -0.67 16.05
N ALA A 105 -16.35 0.19 15.70
CA ALA A 105 -16.54 1.62 15.45
C ALA A 105 -17.03 1.96 14.02
N GLY A 106 -17.22 0.95 13.16
CA GLY A 106 -17.41 1.10 11.71
C GLY A 106 -18.57 2.01 11.26
N ASN A 107 -19.58 2.23 12.10
CA ASN A 107 -20.69 3.15 11.80
C ASN A 107 -20.25 4.62 11.65
N GLU A 108 -19.08 4.97 12.16
CA GLU A 108 -18.51 6.32 12.12
C GLU A 108 -17.38 6.45 11.08
N ILE A 109 -17.09 5.38 10.33
CA ILE A 109 -15.91 5.26 9.45
C ILE A 109 -16.37 4.98 8.02
N ASP A 110 -16.31 5.99 7.14
CA ASP A 110 -16.66 5.85 5.73
C ASP A 110 -15.69 4.93 4.96
N ALA A 111 -14.42 4.90 5.38
CA ALA A 111 -13.37 4.15 4.70
C ALA A 111 -12.26 3.65 5.63
N VAL A 112 -11.64 2.54 5.26
CA VAL A 112 -10.48 1.96 5.95
C VAL A 112 -9.35 1.73 4.94
N LEU A 113 -8.19 2.34 5.19
CA LEU A 113 -6.98 2.10 4.44
C LEU A 113 -6.15 1.01 5.14
N LEU A 114 -5.88 -0.07 4.40
CA LEU A 114 -5.13 -1.23 4.84
C LEU A 114 -3.64 -1.02 4.51
N ALA A 115 -2.90 -0.38 5.42
CA ALA A 115 -1.45 -0.19 5.35
C ALA A 115 -0.70 -1.34 6.05
N LEU A 116 -1.25 -2.55 5.95
CA LEU A 116 -0.74 -3.75 6.60
C LEU A 116 0.21 -4.49 5.64
N PRO A 117 1.34 -5.02 6.14
CA PRO A 117 2.17 -5.90 5.34
C PRO A 117 1.43 -7.22 5.08
N ASN A 118 1.51 -7.73 3.84
CA ASN A 118 0.83 -8.97 3.46
C ASN A 118 1.80 -10.17 3.39
N TYR A 119 2.46 -10.45 4.51
CA TYR A 119 3.40 -11.57 4.64
C TYR A 119 2.74 -12.94 4.52
N GLU A 120 1.43 -13.01 4.74
CA GLU A 120 0.60 -14.18 4.42
C GLU A 120 -0.31 -13.79 3.27
N HIS A 121 -0.31 -14.56 2.18
CA HIS A 121 -1.02 -14.19 0.95
C HIS A 121 -2.52 -13.92 1.15
N ASP A 122 -3.12 -14.43 2.23
CA ASP A 122 -4.53 -14.27 2.57
C ASP A 122 -4.79 -13.30 3.74
N PHE A 123 -3.78 -12.60 4.28
CA PHE A 123 -4.00 -11.72 5.44
C PHE A 123 -4.97 -10.59 5.13
N ILE A 124 -4.75 -9.81 4.05
CA ILE A 124 -5.69 -8.76 3.62
C ILE A 124 -7.09 -9.32 3.30
N PRO A 125 -7.24 -10.39 2.49
CA PRO A 125 -8.54 -11.00 2.27
C PRO A 125 -9.25 -11.43 3.56
N ARG A 126 -8.54 -12.02 4.53
CA ARG A 126 -9.12 -12.40 5.84
C ARG A 126 -9.51 -11.18 6.67
N VAL A 127 -8.73 -10.10 6.64
CA VAL A 127 -9.11 -8.84 7.30
C VAL A 127 -10.39 -8.29 6.67
N ALA A 128 -10.50 -8.31 5.34
CA ALA A 128 -11.72 -7.90 4.64
C ALA A 128 -12.93 -8.77 5.04
N ASP A 129 -12.75 -10.10 5.16
CA ASP A 129 -13.79 -11.01 5.66
C ASP A 129 -14.25 -10.62 7.07
N ARG A 130 -13.34 -10.21 7.96
CA ARG A 130 -13.70 -9.72 9.31
C ARG A 130 -14.57 -8.47 9.28
N PHE A 131 -14.32 -7.54 8.36
CA PHE A 131 -15.17 -6.35 8.18
C PHE A 131 -16.58 -6.75 7.73
N VAL A 132 -16.69 -7.67 6.75
CA VAL A 132 -17.97 -8.19 6.28
C VAL A 132 -18.72 -8.90 7.42
N ASP A 133 -18.05 -9.79 8.16
CA ASP A 133 -18.62 -10.51 9.31
C ASP A 133 -19.03 -9.56 10.46
N GLY A 134 -18.40 -8.39 10.54
CA GLY A 134 -18.70 -7.32 11.49
C GLY A 134 -19.80 -6.36 11.05
N ASP A 135 -20.55 -6.69 10.00
CA ASP A 135 -21.62 -5.85 9.41
C ASP A 135 -21.11 -4.46 8.94
N TYR A 136 -19.82 -4.33 8.60
CA TYR A 136 -19.28 -3.09 8.05
C TYR A 136 -19.80 -2.83 6.63
N SER A 137 -20.28 -1.60 6.40
CA SER A 137 -20.68 -1.11 5.07
C SER A 137 -19.94 0.20 4.81
N GLY A 138 -19.01 0.18 3.86
CA GLY A 138 -18.17 1.32 3.54
C GLY A 138 -17.09 0.95 2.55
N VAL A 139 -15.92 1.57 2.65
CA VAL A 139 -14.83 1.37 1.69
C VAL A 139 -13.63 0.73 2.36
N LEU A 140 -13.07 -0.30 1.74
CA LEU A 140 -11.77 -0.85 2.10
C LEU A 140 -10.79 -0.52 0.97
N VAL A 141 -9.59 -0.04 1.28
CA VAL A 141 -8.57 0.30 0.29
C VAL A 141 -7.25 -0.34 0.68
N ASP A 142 -6.63 -1.08 -0.22
CA ASP A 142 -5.27 -1.59 -0.01
C ASP A 142 -4.25 -0.96 -0.96
N VAL A 143 -2.97 -1.14 -0.64
CA VAL A 143 -1.83 -0.75 -1.48
C VAL A 143 -0.96 -1.95 -1.84
N LEU A 144 -1.59 -3.11 -2.02
CA LEU A 144 -0.91 -4.39 -2.25
C LEU A 144 -0.19 -4.45 -3.59
N LYS A 145 0.93 -5.18 -3.61
CA LYS A 145 1.74 -5.40 -4.82
C LYS A 145 1.39 -6.67 -5.60
N ARG A 146 0.98 -7.77 -4.96
CA ARG A 146 1.01 -9.13 -5.56
C ARG A 146 -0.26 -9.53 -6.31
N SER A 147 -0.11 -10.08 -7.51
CA SER A 147 -1.19 -10.53 -8.40
C SER A 147 -2.13 -11.54 -7.76
N ARG A 148 -1.59 -12.51 -7.02
CA ARG A 148 -2.39 -13.58 -6.42
C ARG A 148 -3.47 -13.07 -5.47
N VAL A 149 -3.23 -11.95 -4.78
CA VAL A 149 -4.18 -11.43 -3.79
C VAL A 149 -5.42 -10.83 -4.45
N ILE A 150 -5.27 -10.24 -5.64
CA ILE A 150 -6.38 -9.68 -6.42
C ILE A 150 -7.41 -10.77 -6.75
N GLY A 151 -6.94 -11.95 -7.19
CA GLY A 151 -7.85 -13.08 -7.44
C GLY A 151 -8.63 -13.52 -6.20
N MET A 152 -8.00 -13.50 -5.02
CA MET A 152 -8.69 -13.83 -3.76
C MET A 152 -9.74 -12.77 -3.38
N LEU A 153 -9.50 -11.50 -3.69
CA LEU A 153 -10.47 -10.43 -3.48
C LEU A 153 -11.62 -10.55 -4.48
N ASP A 154 -11.36 -10.85 -5.74
CA ASP A 154 -12.38 -11.02 -6.77
C ASP A 154 -13.36 -12.15 -6.43
N GLU A 155 -12.88 -13.25 -5.83
CA GLU A 155 -13.71 -14.34 -5.28
C GLU A 155 -14.71 -13.88 -4.21
N ARG A 156 -14.47 -12.72 -3.56
CA ARG A 156 -15.31 -12.14 -2.51
C ARG A 156 -16.30 -11.09 -3.01
N THR A 157 -16.34 -10.82 -4.32
CA THR A 157 -17.19 -9.76 -4.90
C THR A 157 -18.64 -9.85 -4.44
N GLU A 158 -19.27 -11.03 -4.50
CA GLU A 158 -20.67 -11.21 -4.06
C GLU A 158 -20.85 -10.88 -2.57
N ALA A 159 -19.91 -11.28 -1.71
CA ALA A 159 -19.97 -10.97 -0.28
C ALA A 159 -19.82 -9.48 0.00
N PHE A 160 -18.93 -8.79 -0.73
CA PHE A 160 -18.80 -7.34 -0.63
C PHE A 160 -20.03 -6.60 -1.14
N GLU A 161 -20.63 -7.05 -2.25
CA GLU A 161 -21.89 -6.49 -2.76
C GLU A 161 -23.04 -6.64 -1.76
N ASP A 162 -23.20 -7.82 -1.16
CA ASP A 162 -24.24 -8.10 -0.16
C ASP A 162 -24.04 -7.28 1.13
N ALA A 163 -22.79 -7.03 1.53
CA ALA A 163 -22.44 -6.25 2.72
C ALA A 163 -22.46 -4.72 2.50
N GLY A 164 -22.56 -4.25 1.25
CA GLY A 164 -22.44 -2.83 0.94
C GLY A 164 -20.99 -2.32 1.02
N VAL A 165 -20.02 -3.19 0.79
CA VAL A 165 -18.58 -2.87 0.80
C VAL A 165 -18.09 -2.58 -0.62
N THR A 166 -17.36 -1.48 -0.76
CA THR A 166 -16.59 -1.15 -1.96
C THR A 166 -15.12 -1.36 -1.65
N PHE A 167 -14.52 -2.41 -2.20
CA PHE A 167 -13.10 -2.71 -2.02
C PHE A 167 -12.29 -2.10 -3.17
N VAL A 168 -11.26 -1.33 -2.88
CA VAL A 168 -10.33 -0.77 -3.87
C VAL A 168 -8.95 -1.40 -3.69
N CYS A 169 -8.60 -2.32 -4.59
CA CYS A 169 -7.35 -3.09 -4.54
C CYS A 169 -6.23 -2.42 -5.35
N GLY A 170 -4.99 -2.54 -4.88
CA GLY A 170 -3.80 -2.06 -5.59
C GLY A 170 -3.82 -0.55 -5.81
N ALA A 171 -4.09 0.23 -4.77
CA ALA A 171 -4.28 1.69 -4.85
C ALA A 171 -2.99 2.51 -4.61
N GLY A 172 -1.82 1.88 -4.66
CA GLY A 172 -0.52 2.50 -4.36
C GLY A 172 0.13 3.20 -5.57
N ALA A 173 1.45 3.03 -5.71
CA ALA A 173 2.21 3.55 -6.84
C ALA A 173 2.13 2.60 -8.05
N THR A 174 2.55 1.36 -7.83
CA THR A 174 2.39 0.23 -8.72
C THR A 174 2.12 -0.96 -7.79
N PRO A 175 1.02 -1.70 -7.97
CA PRO A 175 -0.16 -1.26 -8.70
C PRO A 175 -0.76 0.02 -8.10
N GLY A 176 -1.47 0.79 -8.92
CA GLY A 176 -2.16 2.00 -8.52
C GLY A 176 -1.97 3.13 -9.51
N PHE A 177 -1.11 4.10 -9.18
CA PHE A 177 -0.88 5.27 -10.01
C PHE A 177 -0.40 4.92 -11.44
N LEU A 178 0.61 4.05 -11.55
CA LEU A 178 1.18 3.66 -12.83
C LEU A 178 0.24 2.73 -13.62
N THR A 179 -0.50 1.84 -12.96
CA THR A 179 -1.52 1.00 -13.60
C THR A 179 -2.63 1.85 -14.20
N GLY A 180 -3.13 2.85 -13.46
CA GLY A 180 -4.13 3.79 -13.96
C GLY A 180 -3.60 4.63 -15.12
N ALA A 181 -2.33 5.08 -15.04
CA ALA A 181 -1.68 5.78 -16.14
C ALA A 181 -1.54 4.90 -17.40
N ALA A 182 -1.21 3.61 -17.24
CA ALA A 182 -1.16 2.65 -18.33
C ALA A 182 -2.53 2.46 -18.98
N ALA A 183 -3.60 2.32 -18.18
CA ALA A 183 -4.96 2.20 -18.68
C ALA A 183 -5.41 3.42 -19.52
N LEU A 184 -4.99 4.63 -19.13
CA LEU A 184 -5.21 5.83 -19.91
C LEU A 184 -4.37 5.86 -21.19
N ALA A 185 -3.09 5.51 -21.11
CA ALA A 185 -2.17 5.50 -22.24
C ALA A 185 -2.57 4.48 -23.32
N ALA A 186 -3.18 3.35 -22.91
CA ALA A 186 -3.65 2.29 -23.78
C ALA A 186 -4.75 2.74 -24.77
N GLN A 187 -5.54 3.76 -24.43
CA GLN A 187 -6.68 4.23 -25.24
C GLN A 187 -6.29 4.74 -26.65
N SER A 188 -5.00 4.97 -26.92
CA SER A 188 -4.50 5.36 -28.24
C SER A 188 -4.32 4.18 -29.20
N PHE A 189 -4.36 2.95 -28.70
CA PHE A 189 -4.02 1.74 -29.45
C PHE A 189 -5.25 0.86 -29.68
N VAL A 190 -5.29 0.20 -30.84
CA VAL A 190 -6.29 -0.84 -31.15
C VAL A 190 -5.86 -2.22 -30.63
N GLU A 191 -4.57 -2.37 -30.35
CA GLU A 191 -3.95 -3.57 -29.76
C GLU A 191 -2.74 -3.10 -28.94
N VAL A 192 -2.70 -3.47 -27.66
CA VAL A 192 -1.54 -3.26 -26.79
C VAL A 192 -0.67 -4.52 -26.86
N HIS A 193 0.64 -4.32 -27.02
CA HIS A 193 1.62 -5.41 -27.16
C HIS A 193 2.47 -5.60 -25.91
N GLU A 194 2.63 -4.55 -25.10
CA GLU A 194 3.57 -4.54 -23.98
C GLU A 194 3.25 -3.37 -23.05
N VAL A 195 3.28 -3.63 -21.75
CA VAL A 195 3.30 -2.62 -20.69
C VAL A 195 4.52 -2.88 -19.81
N ASP A 196 5.48 -1.95 -19.84
CA ASP A 196 6.71 -2.03 -19.07
C ASP A 196 6.71 -0.99 -17.95
N ILE A 197 6.80 -1.47 -16.70
CA ILE A 197 6.91 -0.64 -15.50
C ILE A 197 8.33 -0.79 -14.94
N TRP A 198 9.03 0.34 -14.85
CA TRP A 198 10.37 0.41 -14.27
C TRP A 198 10.39 1.43 -13.14
N TRP A 199 10.54 0.98 -11.89
CA TRP A 199 10.53 1.84 -10.72
C TRP A 199 11.93 2.13 -10.16
N GLY A 200 12.03 3.22 -9.40
CA GLY A 200 13.24 3.62 -8.69
C GLY A 200 12.91 4.13 -7.31
N VAL A 201 13.54 3.55 -6.29
CA VAL A 201 13.33 3.91 -4.87
C VAL A 201 14.69 4.16 -4.23
N GLY A 202 14.87 5.37 -3.68
CA GLY A 202 15.94 5.68 -2.73
C GLY A 202 15.34 5.72 -1.32
N LEU A 203 15.96 5.05 -0.35
CA LEU A 203 15.32 4.76 0.94
C LEU A 203 16.20 5.06 2.17
N LYS A 204 17.37 5.67 2.04
CA LYS A 204 18.32 5.81 3.16
C LYS A 204 17.71 6.32 4.47
N SER A 205 17.02 7.45 4.43
CA SER A 205 16.44 8.10 5.60
C SER A 205 15.21 7.38 6.14
N GLY A 206 14.54 6.59 5.30
CA GLY A 206 13.37 5.80 5.65
C GLY A 206 13.64 4.32 5.85
N TYR A 207 14.89 3.86 5.77
CA TYR A 207 15.22 2.43 5.70
C TYR A 207 14.71 1.66 6.92
N GLU A 208 14.97 2.18 8.13
CA GLU A 208 14.48 1.58 9.38
C GLU A 208 12.95 1.48 9.41
N ASP A 209 12.27 2.54 8.99
CA ASP A 209 10.80 2.63 8.97
C ASP A 209 10.17 1.73 7.88
N ASN A 210 10.96 1.32 6.89
CA ASN A 210 10.52 0.57 5.72
C ASN A 210 11.21 -0.80 5.58
N ARG A 211 11.85 -1.33 6.64
CA ARG A 211 12.50 -2.66 6.61
C ARG A 211 11.54 -3.77 6.17
N GLY A 212 10.26 -3.67 6.55
CA GLY A 212 9.22 -4.60 6.09
C GLY A 212 9.03 -4.59 4.57
N THR A 213 9.04 -3.40 3.97
CA THR A 213 8.97 -3.22 2.50
C THR A 213 10.21 -3.78 1.82
N VAL A 214 11.41 -3.54 2.37
CA VAL A 214 12.66 -4.09 1.82
C VAL A 214 12.66 -5.62 1.88
N ARG A 215 12.21 -6.19 3.00
CA ARG A 215 12.03 -7.65 3.14
C ARG A 215 11.05 -8.20 2.11
N GLU A 216 9.94 -7.51 1.85
CA GLU A 216 8.99 -7.88 0.80
C GLU A 216 9.65 -7.86 -0.59
N ASP A 217 10.44 -6.83 -0.90
CA ASP A 217 11.12 -6.71 -2.19
C ASP A 217 12.17 -7.83 -2.37
N ILE A 218 12.94 -8.19 -1.33
CA ILE A 218 13.89 -9.31 -1.33
C ILE A 218 13.24 -10.63 -1.76
N ALA A 219 11.95 -10.84 -1.47
CA ALA A 219 11.21 -12.04 -1.89
C ALA A 219 11.13 -12.21 -3.43
N HIS A 220 11.50 -11.18 -4.21
CA HIS A 220 11.57 -11.22 -5.66
C HIS A 220 12.98 -11.50 -6.21
N LEU A 221 14.00 -11.63 -5.34
CA LEU A 221 15.35 -12.00 -5.77
C LEU A 221 15.44 -13.48 -6.14
N GLU A 222 16.34 -13.81 -7.06
CA GLU A 222 16.62 -15.20 -7.41
C GLU A 222 17.04 -15.99 -6.17
N GLY A 223 16.32 -17.08 -5.89
CA GLY A 223 16.58 -17.93 -4.72
C GLY A 223 15.79 -17.56 -3.47
N TYR A 224 14.99 -16.49 -3.52
CA TYR A 224 14.07 -16.10 -2.45
C TYR A 224 12.61 -16.20 -2.92
N ASP A 225 11.72 -16.29 -1.94
CA ASP A 225 10.27 -16.22 -2.05
C ASP A 225 9.71 -15.59 -0.77
N ILE A 226 8.39 -15.47 -0.64
CA ILE A 226 7.80 -14.81 0.53
C ILE A 226 8.09 -15.55 1.84
N GLU A 227 8.17 -16.89 1.80
CA GLU A 227 8.37 -17.72 2.98
C GLU A 227 9.80 -17.56 3.48
N THR A 228 10.76 -17.68 2.58
CA THR A 228 12.19 -17.49 2.89
C THR A 228 12.50 -16.06 3.29
N ALA A 229 11.94 -15.05 2.61
CA ALA A 229 12.16 -13.65 2.95
C ALA A 229 11.57 -13.27 4.33
N ARG A 230 10.42 -13.85 4.69
CA ARG A 230 9.78 -13.67 6.00
C ARG A 230 10.68 -14.13 7.15
N ASP A 231 11.40 -15.23 6.95
CA ASP A 231 12.25 -15.83 7.98
C ASP A 231 13.63 -15.17 8.10
N LEU A 232 13.97 -14.20 7.25
CA LEU A 232 15.24 -13.48 7.31
C LEU A 232 15.33 -12.59 8.54
N SER A 233 16.38 -12.82 9.32
CA SER A 233 16.83 -11.92 10.37
C SER A 233 17.34 -10.59 9.80
N ASP A 234 17.42 -9.57 10.64
CA ASP A 234 17.95 -8.27 10.23
C ASP A 234 19.41 -8.35 9.76
N GLU A 235 20.22 -9.21 10.39
CA GLU A 235 21.62 -9.45 10.01
C GLU A 235 21.73 -10.10 8.62
N GLU A 236 20.80 -11.00 8.27
CA GLU A 236 20.74 -11.61 6.95
C GLU A 236 20.28 -10.62 5.88
N ILE A 237 19.32 -9.75 6.20
CA ILE A 237 18.91 -8.65 5.30
C ILE A 237 20.09 -7.72 5.03
N GLU A 238 20.82 -7.30 6.06
CA GLU A 238 22.02 -6.46 5.88
C GLU A 238 23.09 -7.15 5.04
N ALA A 239 23.28 -8.47 5.20
CA ALA A 239 24.22 -9.22 4.38
C ALA A 239 23.82 -9.23 2.90
N ILE A 240 22.52 -9.42 2.59
CA ILE A 240 21.99 -9.34 1.22
C ILE A 240 22.19 -7.92 0.66
N VAL A 241 21.86 -6.90 1.44
CA VAL A 241 22.06 -5.49 1.05
C VAL A 241 23.53 -5.22 0.74
N ASP A 242 24.45 -5.68 1.58
CA ASP A 242 25.88 -5.49 1.40
C ASP A 242 26.44 -6.25 0.20
N ASP A 243 25.97 -7.47 -0.06
CA ASP A 243 26.33 -8.26 -1.26
C ASP A 243 25.91 -7.57 -2.56
N HIS A 244 24.90 -6.71 -2.49
CA HIS A 244 24.41 -5.87 -3.58
C HIS A 244 24.93 -4.42 -3.54
N ASP A 245 25.94 -4.12 -2.72
CA ASP A 245 26.48 -2.77 -2.53
C ASP A 245 25.40 -1.71 -2.17
N GLY A 246 24.30 -2.15 -1.55
CA GLY A 246 23.15 -1.33 -1.19
C GLY A 246 22.21 -0.97 -2.34
N MET A 247 22.46 -1.47 -3.56
CA MET A 247 21.65 -1.22 -4.75
C MET A 247 21.16 -2.55 -5.34
N ILE A 248 19.88 -2.83 -5.18
CA ILE A 248 19.26 -4.08 -5.56
C ILE A 248 18.43 -3.88 -6.83
N GLU A 249 18.68 -4.69 -7.85
CA GLU A 249 17.93 -4.70 -9.11
C GLU A 249 16.94 -5.86 -9.12
N PHE A 250 15.69 -5.53 -9.45
CA PHE A 250 14.60 -6.50 -9.58
C PHE A 250 14.10 -6.52 -11.02
N ARG A 251 13.80 -7.72 -11.52
CA ARG A 251 13.27 -7.95 -12.86
C ARG A 251 12.16 -8.98 -12.80
N GLU A 252 11.17 -8.85 -13.67
CA GLU A 252 10.07 -9.82 -13.79
C GLU A 252 9.39 -10.12 -12.45
N MET A 253 9.13 -9.07 -11.67
CA MET A 253 8.49 -9.19 -10.36
C MET A 253 7.04 -9.65 -10.53
N GLU A 254 6.57 -10.57 -9.67
CA GLU A 254 5.13 -10.81 -9.51
C GLU A 254 4.47 -9.51 -9.04
N HIS A 255 3.53 -8.99 -9.84
CA HIS A 255 2.97 -7.69 -9.58
C HIS A 255 1.59 -7.51 -10.18
N ALA A 256 0.61 -7.12 -9.37
CA ALA A 256 -0.81 -7.10 -9.69
C ALA A 256 -1.22 -6.14 -10.82
N ASP A 257 -0.30 -5.31 -11.32
CA ASP A 257 -0.51 -4.54 -12.54
C ASP A 257 -0.94 -5.45 -13.70
N ASP A 258 -0.37 -6.65 -13.78
CA ASP A 258 -0.65 -7.64 -14.83
C ASP A 258 -2.14 -8.05 -14.86
N VAL A 259 -2.66 -8.56 -13.74
CA VAL A 259 -4.04 -9.02 -13.59
C VAL A 259 -5.02 -7.86 -13.63
N LEU A 260 -4.66 -6.68 -13.14
CA LEU A 260 -5.53 -5.49 -13.17
C LEU A 260 -5.70 -4.93 -14.59
N LEU A 261 -4.64 -4.96 -15.41
CA LEU A 261 -4.70 -4.57 -16.82
C LEU A 261 -5.41 -5.63 -17.67
N GLU A 262 -5.16 -6.92 -17.42
CA GLU A 262 -5.85 -8.03 -18.08
C GLU A 262 -7.35 -8.03 -17.77
N ARG A 263 -7.72 -7.86 -16.50
CA ARG A 263 -9.13 -7.76 -16.06
C ARG A 263 -9.86 -6.62 -16.77
N ALA A 264 -9.18 -5.51 -17.03
CA ALA A 264 -9.73 -4.37 -17.77
C ALA A 264 -9.78 -4.57 -19.30
N GLY A 265 -9.29 -5.71 -19.81
CA GLY A 265 -9.27 -6.04 -21.23
C GLY A 265 -8.26 -5.21 -22.04
N ILE A 266 -7.18 -4.75 -21.41
CA ILE A 266 -6.16 -3.90 -22.05
C ILE A 266 -5.12 -4.74 -22.79
N CYS A 267 -4.56 -5.75 -22.14
CA CYS A 267 -3.56 -6.68 -22.69
C CYS A 267 -3.58 -7.99 -21.89
N ASP A 268 -2.91 -9.03 -22.40
CA ASP A 268 -2.73 -10.27 -21.62
C ASP A 268 -1.75 -10.00 -20.45
N ALA A 269 -1.92 -10.69 -19.32
CA ALA A 269 -1.04 -10.51 -18.16
C ALA A 269 0.44 -10.78 -18.48
N ALA A 270 0.70 -11.68 -19.43
CA ALA A 270 2.05 -12.03 -19.90
C ALA A 270 2.76 -10.91 -20.68
N ASP A 271 2.02 -9.88 -21.10
CA ASP A 271 2.57 -8.70 -21.80
C ASP A 271 2.90 -7.55 -20.83
N VAL A 272 2.78 -7.78 -19.52
CA VAL A 272 3.10 -6.80 -18.47
C VAL A 272 4.38 -7.20 -17.75
N SER A 273 5.38 -6.34 -17.77
CA SER A 273 6.64 -6.50 -17.04
C SER A 273 6.77 -5.45 -15.96
N VAL A 274 7.19 -5.87 -14.76
CA VAL A 274 7.49 -4.96 -13.63
C VAL A 274 8.89 -5.26 -13.11
N GLY A 275 9.69 -4.21 -12.97
CA GLY A 275 11.03 -4.28 -12.38
C GLY A 275 11.47 -2.91 -11.84
N GLY A 276 12.67 -2.85 -11.26
CA GLY A 276 13.19 -1.59 -10.76
C GLY A 276 14.49 -1.69 -9.97
N LEU A 277 14.87 -0.54 -9.42
CA LEU A 277 16.10 -0.36 -8.63
C LEU A 277 15.77 0.21 -7.25
N LEU A 278 16.20 -0.50 -6.21
CA LEU A 278 16.16 -0.07 -4.82
C LEU A 278 17.57 0.32 -4.35
N ASP A 279 17.76 1.56 -3.94
CA ASP A 279 18.98 2.04 -3.27
C ASP A 279 18.66 2.33 -1.79
N VAL A 280 19.19 1.50 -0.88
CA VAL A 280 18.97 1.68 0.56
C VAL A 280 20.02 2.59 1.22
N ARG A 281 21.02 3.06 0.45
CA ARG A 281 22.13 3.90 0.92
C ARG A 281 21.97 5.37 0.54
N HIS A 282 21.08 5.70 -0.39
CA HIS A 282 20.73 7.06 -0.81
C HIS A 282 19.22 7.31 -0.81
N ASP A 283 18.80 8.56 -0.55
CA ASP A 283 17.40 8.99 -0.65
C ASP A 283 16.99 9.39 -2.07
N GLU A 284 17.97 9.72 -2.90
CA GLU A 284 17.75 10.06 -4.30
C GLU A 284 17.32 8.81 -5.05
N LYS A 285 16.29 8.91 -5.91
CA LYS A 285 15.90 7.78 -6.74
C LYS A 285 17.06 7.34 -7.63
N PRO A 286 17.42 6.05 -7.67
CA PRO A 286 18.49 5.55 -8.52
C PRO A 286 18.14 5.61 -10.01
N THR A 287 16.85 5.71 -10.33
CA THR A 287 16.32 5.85 -11.68
C THR A 287 14.94 6.50 -11.66
N THR A 288 14.56 7.16 -12.76
CA THR A 288 13.22 7.72 -12.91
C THR A 288 12.20 6.60 -13.03
N THR A 289 11.15 6.68 -12.22
CA THR A 289 10.05 5.71 -12.24
C THR A 289 9.15 5.98 -13.44
N THR A 290 8.88 4.95 -14.25
CA THR A 290 8.11 5.06 -15.49
C THR A 290 7.16 3.91 -15.71
N VAL A 291 6.12 4.17 -16.51
CA VAL A 291 5.36 3.13 -17.22
C VAL A 291 5.31 3.46 -18.70
N SER A 292 5.58 2.47 -19.55
CA SER A 292 5.53 2.58 -21.00
C SER A 292 4.52 1.59 -21.57
N VAL A 293 3.58 2.09 -22.37
CA VAL A 293 2.57 1.28 -23.06
C VAL A 293 2.86 1.30 -24.55
N THR A 294 3.19 0.14 -25.10
CA THR A 294 3.49 -0.02 -26.53
C THR A 294 2.33 -0.74 -27.22
N GLY A 295 1.87 -0.18 -28.33
CA GLY A 295 0.72 -0.72 -29.06
C GLY A 295 0.74 -0.38 -30.55
N THR A 296 -0.27 -0.88 -31.27
CA THR A 296 -0.56 -0.51 -32.65
C THR A 296 -1.76 0.43 -32.70
N THR A 297 -1.65 1.55 -33.42
CA THR A 297 -2.75 2.51 -33.60
C THR A 297 -3.73 2.07 -34.66
N PHE A 298 -4.88 2.75 -34.77
CA PHE A 298 -5.86 2.47 -35.83
C PHE A 298 -5.33 2.73 -37.25
N ASP A 299 -4.27 3.54 -37.37
CA ASP A 299 -3.56 3.81 -38.64
C ASP A 299 -2.56 2.69 -39.01
N GLY A 300 -2.38 1.68 -38.14
CA GLY A 300 -1.45 0.57 -38.33
C GLY A 300 -0.01 0.86 -37.90
N GLU A 301 0.24 2.00 -37.27
CA GLU A 301 1.56 2.40 -36.78
C GLU A 301 1.83 1.80 -35.39
N ARG A 302 3.04 1.30 -35.14
CA ARG A 302 3.48 0.92 -33.78
C ARG A 302 4.01 2.15 -33.05
N GLY A 303 3.57 2.37 -31.83
CA GLY A 303 4.02 3.49 -30.99
C GLY A 303 4.07 3.14 -29.51
N THR A 304 4.75 3.98 -28.74
CA THR A 304 4.89 3.85 -27.29
C THR A 304 4.53 5.17 -26.62
N ASN A 305 3.60 5.12 -25.66
CA ASN A 305 3.29 6.22 -24.75
C ASN A 305 4.03 5.97 -23.43
N THR A 306 4.72 6.97 -22.88
CA THR A 306 5.45 6.85 -21.61
C THR A 306 4.97 7.89 -20.61
N PHE A 307 4.67 7.45 -19.39
CA PHE A 307 4.39 8.28 -18.23
C PHE A 307 5.56 8.19 -17.24
N GLN A 308 5.99 9.32 -16.69
CA GLN A 308 7.18 9.42 -15.84
C GLN A 308 6.84 10.18 -14.55
N LEU A 309 7.29 9.65 -13.41
CA LEU A 309 7.21 10.32 -12.12
C LEU A 309 8.45 11.15 -11.89
N ASP A 310 8.28 12.37 -11.38
CA ASP A 310 9.40 13.24 -11.04
C ASP A 310 10.28 12.60 -9.95
N ASP A 311 11.60 12.73 -10.07
CA ASP A 311 12.54 12.10 -9.13
C ASP A 311 12.42 12.66 -7.70
N ALA A 312 11.86 13.86 -7.54
CA ALA A 312 11.60 14.46 -6.23
C ALA A 312 10.32 13.93 -5.55
N THR A 313 9.50 13.12 -6.24
CA THR A 313 8.34 12.47 -5.62
C THR A 313 8.77 11.17 -4.96
N SER A 314 8.78 11.10 -3.63
CA SER A 314 9.23 9.89 -2.91
C SER A 314 8.32 8.68 -3.15
N MET A 315 8.74 7.49 -2.71
CA MET A 315 7.88 6.29 -2.75
C MET A 315 6.59 6.54 -1.95
N GLU A 316 6.70 7.10 -0.76
CA GLU A 316 5.60 7.39 0.14
C GLU A 316 4.60 8.36 -0.50
N ALA A 317 5.07 9.40 -1.18
CA ALA A 317 4.19 10.33 -1.89
C ALA A 317 3.42 9.63 -3.02
N ASN A 318 4.11 8.77 -3.77
CA ASN A 318 3.54 8.05 -4.90
C ASN A 318 2.65 6.87 -4.50
N VAL A 319 2.71 6.39 -3.26
CA VAL A 319 1.78 5.39 -2.71
C VAL A 319 0.59 6.08 -2.02
N ASN A 320 0.85 6.94 -1.04
CA ASN A 320 -0.19 7.47 -0.15
C ASN A 320 -1.07 8.52 -0.83
N GLY A 321 -0.51 9.32 -1.74
CA GLY A 321 -1.28 10.31 -2.51
C GLY A 321 -2.38 9.64 -3.35
N PRO A 322 -2.02 8.67 -4.22
CA PRO A 322 -2.98 7.87 -4.96
C PRO A 322 -3.94 7.07 -4.07
N ALA A 323 -3.46 6.42 -3.01
CA ALA A 323 -4.31 5.63 -2.12
C ALA A 323 -5.45 6.47 -1.52
N LEU A 324 -5.14 7.67 -1.04
CA LEU A 324 -6.16 8.61 -0.54
C LEU A 324 -7.08 9.15 -1.66
N GLY A 325 -6.58 9.30 -2.88
CA GLY A 325 -7.41 9.72 -4.02
C GLY A 325 -8.37 8.63 -4.51
N TYR A 326 -7.92 7.37 -4.48
CA TYR A 326 -8.75 6.21 -4.71
C TYR A 326 -9.75 6.00 -3.57
N LEU A 327 -9.38 6.23 -2.31
CA LEU A 327 -10.27 6.22 -1.17
C LEU A 327 -11.44 7.20 -1.35
N LYS A 328 -11.17 8.47 -1.71
CA LYS A 328 -12.22 9.46 -2.02
C LYS A 328 -13.18 8.96 -3.11
N THR A 329 -12.63 8.32 -4.14
CA THR A 329 -13.42 7.81 -5.28
C THR A 329 -14.24 6.59 -4.89
N GLY A 330 -13.66 5.68 -4.09
CA GLY A 330 -14.34 4.53 -3.51
C GLY A 330 -15.53 4.97 -2.67
N VAL A 331 -15.35 5.97 -1.81
CA VAL A 331 -16.45 6.48 -0.95
C VAL A 331 -17.55 7.09 -1.79
N ARG A 332 -17.19 7.83 -2.84
CA ARG A 332 -18.18 8.37 -3.78
C ARG A 332 -18.99 7.27 -4.47
N ARG A 333 -18.35 6.17 -4.90
CA ARG A 333 -19.03 5.02 -5.52
C ARG A 333 -19.88 4.25 -4.53
N ASN A 334 -19.36 3.98 -3.34
CA ASN A 334 -20.10 3.34 -2.25
C ASN A 334 -21.39 4.10 -1.92
N ARG A 335 -21.31 5.42 -1.73
CA ARG A 335 -22.46 6.30 -1.50
C ARG A 335 -23.45 6.35 -2.68
N ALA A 336 -23.03 5.93 -3.88
CA ALA A 336 -23.88 5.80 -5.06
C ALA A 336 -24.51 4.39 -5.20
N GLY A 337 -24.21 3.46 -4.28
CA GLY A 337 -24.70 2.08 -4.33
C GLY A 337 -23.85 1.17 -5.23
N GLU A 338 -22.60 1.53 -5.49
CA GLU A 338 -21.67 0.74 -6.30
C GLU A 338 -20.68 0.01 -5.38
N TYR A 339 -20.89 -1.30 -5.22
CA TYR A 339 -20.18 -2.19 -4.31
C TYR A 339 -19.36 -3.22 -5.11
N GLY A 340 -18.57 -4.05 -4.42
CA GLY A 340 -17.69 -5.05 -5.03
C GLY A 340 -16.23 -4.61 -5.07
N VAL A 341 -15.44 -5.25 -5.93
CA VAL A 341 -13.99 -5.03 -6.05
C VAL A 341 -13.67 -4.14 -7.25
N PHE A 342 -12.86 -3.11 -7.02
CA PHE A 342 -12.41 -2.18 -8.04
C PHE A 342 -10.90 -1.97 -7.97
N GLY A 343 -10.29 -1.64 -9.10
CA GLY A 343 -8.87 -1.33 -9.19
C GLY A 343 -8.58 0.01 -9.88
N PRO A 344 -7.29 0.38 -9.97
CA PRO A 344 -6.83 1.60 -10.65
C PRO A 344 -7.16 1.67 -12.15
N THR A 345 -7.47 0.54 -12.79
CA THR A 345 -7.88 0.49 -14.20
C THR A 345 -9.36 0.86 -14.42
N GLU A 346 -10.16 0.86 -13.35
CA GLU A 346 -11.62 1.10 -13.38
C GLU A 346 -12.01 2.43 -12.73
N LEU A 347 -11.11 3.00 -11.92
CA LEU A 347 -11.33 4.20 -11.13
C LEU A 347 -10.41 5.33 -11.59
N MET A 348 -10.96 6.54 -11.67
CA MET A 348 -10.16 7.76 -11.76
C MET A 348 -10.04 8.34 -10.34
N PRO A 349 -8.83 8.47 -9.76
CA PRO A 349 -8.66 8.97 -8.41
C PRO A 349 -9.10 10.45 -8.30
N GLY A 350 -9.70 10.81 -7.16
CA GLY A 350 -10.09 12.17 -6.83
C GLY A 350 -8.96 12.90 -6.09
N PHE A 351 -8.69 14.15 -6.45
CA PHE A 351 -7.62 14.93 -5.81
C PHE A 351 -7.94 15.31 -4.35
#